data_AF-A0A0D9XGQ8-F1
#
_entry.id   AF-A0A0D9XGQ8-F1
#
_cell.length_a   1.000
_cell.length_b   1.000
_cell.length_c   1.000
_cell.angle_alpha   90.00
_cell.angle_beta   90.00
_cell.angle_gamma   90.00
#
_symmetry.space_group_name_H-M   'P 1'
#
loop_
_entity.id
_entity.type
_entity.pdbx_description
1 polymer ?
#
loop_
_entity_poly.entity_id
_entity_poly.type
_entity_poly.pdbx_seq_one_letter_code
_entity_poly.pdbx_strand_id
1 'polypeptide(L)' 'MLVYDYHMNGSMYEFLHMSDDYSRRTWDTRVQIAVGTACVLEYLHEVCSPSVLHKNIKSSNVLLDADPNPHL' A
#
# COMPACT_ATOMS: atom_id res chain seq x y z
N MET A 1 -20.76 -8.72 4.45
CA MET A 1 -20.24 -8.04 3.24
C MET A 1 -19.64 -6.72 3.71
N LEU A 2 -18.42 -6.39 3.27
CA LEU A 2 -17.77 -5.11 3.56
C LEU A 2 -17.61 -4.36 2.24
N VAL A 3 -17.72 -3.03 2.28
CA VAL A 3 -17.59 -2.14 1.12
C VAL A 3 -16.46 -1.17 1.43
N TYR A 4 -15.53 -1.03 0.49
CA TYR A 4 -14.35 -0.17 0.60
C TYR A 4 -14.26 0.74 -0.61
N ASP A 5 -13.51 1.83 -0.46
CA ASP A 5 -13.18 2.71 -1.58
C ASP A 5 -12.35 1.96 -2.63
N TYR A 6 -12.64 2.25 -3.90
CA TYR A 6 -11.93 1.64 -5.01
C TYR A 6 -10.57 2.32 -5.23
N HIS A 7 -9.51 1.52 -5.24
CA HIS A 7 -8.14 1.96 -5.42
C HIS A 7 -7.69 1.71 -6.86
N MET A 8 -7.54 2.79 -7.65
CA MET A 8 -7.36 2.73 -9.11
C MET A 8 -6.08 2.01 -9.55
N ASN A 9 -5.01 2.10 -8.77
CA ASN A 9 -3.73 1.45 -9.09
C ASN A 9 -3.69 -0.02 -8.61
N GLY A 10 -4.78 -0.53 -8.03
CA GLY A 10 -4.90 -1.91 -7.56
C GLY A 10 -3.97 -2.21 -6.39
N SER A 11 -3.57 -3.47 -6.26
CA SER A 11 -2.57 -3.90 -5.29
C SER A 11 -1.16 -3.52 -5.72
N MET A 12 -0.24 -3.37 -4.76
CA MET A 12 1.19 -3.18 -5.04
C MET A 12 1.75 -4.35 -5.88
N TYR A 13 1.23 -5.57 -5.72
CA TYR A 13 1.59 -6.69 -6.57
C TYR A 13 1.23 -6.43 -8.04
N GLU A 14 -0.01 -6.06 -8.34
CA GLU A 14 -0.49 -5.75 -9.69
C GLU A 14 0.25 -4.54 -10.26
N PHE A 15 0.40 -3.48 -9.47
CA PHE A 15 1.12 -2.28 -9.86
C PHE A 15 2.55 -2.58 -10.31
N LEU A 16 3.27 -3.44 -9.59
CA LEU A 16 4.66 -3.78 -9.89
C LEU A 16 4.82 -4.74 -11.08
N HIS A 17 3.93 -5.72 -11.23
CA HIS A 17 4.14 -6.86 -12.13
C HIS A 17 3.21 -6.90 -13.34
N MET A 18 2.04 -6.26 -13.26
CA MET A 18 0.96 -6.40 -14.26
C MET A 18 0.66 -5.09 -15.01
N SER A 19 1.17 -3.95 -14.55
CA SER A 19 1.08 -2.69 -15.27
C SER A 19 1.95 -2.71 -16.52
N ASP A 20 1.42 -2.27 -17.66
CA ASP A 20 2.17 -2.01 -18.89
C ASP A 20 2.86 -0.64 -18.86
N ASP A 21 2.47 0.23 -17.94
CA ASP A 21 3.07 1.56 -17.77
C ASP A 21 4.29 1.48 -16.83
N TYR A 22 5.47 1.35 -17.43
CA TYR A 22 6.74 1.35 -16.71
C TYR A 22 7.15 2.73 -16.18
N SER A 23 6.60 3.81 -16.76
CA SER A 23 6.99 5.18 -16.40
C SER A 23 6.60 5.54 -14.96
N ARG A 24 5.55 4.90 -14.42
CA ARG A 24 5.07 5.09 -13.05
C ARG A 24 5.77 4.21 -12.01
N ARG A 25 6.67 3.31 -12.42
CA ARG A 25 7.41 2.39 -11.52
C ARG A 25 8.85 2.82 -11.27
N THR A 26 9.08 4.14 -11.28
CA THR A 26 10.39 4.72 -10.96
C THR A 26 10.85 4.29 -9.57
N TRP A 27 12.16 4.37 -9.33
CA TRP A 27 12.71 4.15 -8.00
C TRP A 27 12.07 5.06 -6.96
N ASP A 28 11.88 6.33 -7.29
CA ASP A 28 11.26 7.32 -6.40
C ASP A 28 9.84 6.90 -5.99
N THR A 29 9.03 6.42 -6.93
CA THR A 29 7.68 5.91 -6.63
C THR A 29 7.73 4.70 -5.70
N ARG A 30 8.70 3.79 -5.90
CA ARG A 30 8.87 2.62 -5.03
C ARG A 30 9.29 3.02 -3.61
N VAL A 31 10.14 4.03 -3.48
CA VAL A 31 10.54 4.58 -2.17
C VAL A 31 9.33 5.23 -1.48
N GLN A 32 8.51 6.00 -2.21
CA GLN A 32 7.27 6.58 -1.67
C GLN A 32 6.33 5.50 -1.13
N ILE A 33 6.10 4.42 -1.90
CA ILE A 33 5.26 3.29 -1.45
C ILE A 33 5.85 2.62 -0.20
N ALA A 34 7.17 2.40 -0.16
CA ALA A 34 7.83 1.78 0.99
C ALA A 34 7.70 2.62 2.26
N VAL A 35 7.94 3.94 2.15
CA VAL A 35 7.81 4.88 3.27
C VAL A 35 6.36 4.96 3.74
N GLY A 36 5.40 5.12 2.83
CA GLY A 36 3.99 5.17 3.19
C GLY A 36 3.52 3.90 3.89
N THR A 37 3.95 2.72 3.41
CA THR A 37 3.59 1.44 4.06
C THR A 37 4.19 1.36 5.46
N ALA A 38 5.43 1.83 5.64
CA ALA A 38 6.06 1.88 6.96
C ALA A 38 5.32 2.84 7.92
N CYS A 39 4.85 3.99 7.44
CA CYS A 39 4.04 4.93 8.24
C CYS A 39 2.71 4.30 8.69
N VAL A 40 2.00 3.58 7.82
CA VAL A 40 0.75 2.90 8.21
C VAL A 40 1.04 1.83 9.28
N LEU A 41 2.15 1.08 9.14
CA LEU A 41 2.54 0.08 10.15
C LEU A 41 2.97 0.70 11.47
N GLU A 42 3.70 1.81 11.44
CA GLU A 42 4.05 2.58 12.64
C GLU A 42 2.78 3.06 13.36
N TYR A 43 1.80 3.60 12.62
CA TYR A 43 0.51 3.98 13.19
C TYR A 43 -0.19 2.81 13.89
N LEU A 44 -0.27 1.65 13.23
CA LEU A 44 -0.89 0.46 13.81
C LEU A 44 -0.18 -0.04 15.07
N HIS A 45 1.15 0.03 15.11
CA HIS A 45 1.94 -0.51 16.22
C HIS A 45 2.08 0.45 17.40
N GLU A 46 2.32 1.73 17.13
CA GLU A 46 2.74 2.71 18.13
C GLU A 46 1.63 3.70 18.51
N VAL A 47 0.70 4.01 17.59
CA VAL A 47 -0.34 5.02 17.80
C VAL A 47 -1.65 4.40 18.27
N CYS A 48 -2.04 3.25 17.72
CA CYS A 48 -3.23 2.52 18.15
C CYS A 48 -3.09 1.98 19.59
N SER A 49 -4.13 2.14 20.40
CA SER A 49 -4.20 1.57 21.76
C SER A 49 -5.49 0.76 21.95
N PRO A 50 -5.40 -0.58 22.07
CA PRO A 50 -4.18 -1.39 22.07
C PRO A 50 -3.49 -1.42 20.69
N SER A 51 -2.19 -1.71 20.71
CA SER A 51 -1.39 -1.93 19.49
C SER A 51 -2.01 -3.02 18.61
N VAL A 52 -2.06 -2.79 17.30
CA VAL A 52 -2.71 -3.67 16.32
C VAL A 52 -1.68 -4.34 15.43
N LEU A 53 -1.65 -5.68 15.46
CA LEU A 53 -0.84 -6.48 14.54
C LEU A 53 -1.63 -6.78 13.26
N HIS A 54 -1.15 -6.32 12.10
CA HIS A 54 -1.81 -6.57 10.81
C HIS A 54 -1.84 -8.07 10.42
N LYS A 55 -0.81 -8.85 10.78
CA LYS A 55 -0.67 -10.32 10.58
C LYS A 55 -0.67 -10.85 9.14
N ASN A 56 -1.03 -10.05 8.13
CA ASN A 56 -1.10 -10.48 6.74
C ASN A 56 -0.46 -9.48 5.77
N ILE A 57 0.72 -8.96 6.13
CA ILE A 57 1.44 -7.97 5.31
C ILE A 57 2.08 -8.72 4.13
N LYS A 58 1.68 -8.33 2.91
CA LYS A 58 2.22 -8.80 1.64
C LYS A 58 1.80 -7.86 0.52
N SER A 59 2.49 -7.90 -0.62
CA SER A 59 2.26 -6.96 -1.73
C SER A 59 0.85 -6.98 -2.33
N SER A 60 0.12 -8.10 -2.25
CA SER A 60 -1.27 -8.18 -2.70
C SER A 60 -2.29 -7.57 -1.73
N ASN A 61 -1.87 -7.24 -0.50
CA ASN A 61 -2.72 -6.61 0.52
C ASN A 61 -2.34 -5.15 0.77
N VAL A 62 -1.44 -4.57 -0.02
CA VAL A 62 -1.18 -3.12 -0.01
C VAL A 62 -1.88 -2.56 -1.24
N LEU A 63 -2.96 -1.80 -1.05
CA LEU A 63 -3.67 -1.13 -2.14
C LEU A 63 -3.04 0.22 -2.43
N LEU A 64 -3.07 0.65 -3.69
CA LEU A 64 -2.51 1.93 -4.13
C LEU A 64 -3.62 2.82 -4.69
N ASP A 65 -3.77 4.01 -4.13
CA ASP A 65 -4.70 5.03 -4.67
C ASP A 65 -4.17 5.60 -6.00
N ALA A 66 -4.82 6.65 -6.55
CA ALA A 66 -4.42 7.25 -7.83
C ALA A 66 -2.99 7.82 -7.83
N ASP A 67 -2.53 8.32 -6.68
CA ASP A 67 -1.25 9.00 -6.47
C ASP A 67 -0.25 8.10 -5.72
N PRO A 68 0.08 6.95 -6.32
CA PRO A 68 0.56 5.69 -5.69
C PRO A 68 0.81 5.68 -4.17
N ASN A 69 -0.15 6.12 -3.34
CA ASN A 69 0.00 6.05 -1.89
C ASN A 69 -0.56 4.71 -1.38
N PRO A 70 0.12 4.07 -0.41
CA PRO A 70 -0.27 2.77 0.11
C PRO A 70 -1.37 2.85 1.17
N HIS A 71 -2.30 1.91 1.09
CA HIS A 71 -3.39 1.67 2.03
C HIS A 71 -3.40 0.18 2.43
N LEU A 72 -3.47 -0.12 3.73
CA LEU A 72 -3.53 -1.48 4.29
C LEU A 72 -4.96 -1.85 4.71
#